data_AF-A0A521YA20-F1
#
_entry.id   AF-A0A521YA20-F1
#
_cell.length_a   1.000
_cell.length_b   1.000
_cell.length_c   1.000
_cell.angle_alpha   90.00
_cell.angle_beta   90.00
_cell.angle_gamma   90.00
#
_symmetry.space_group_name_H-M   'P 1'
#
loop_
_entity.id
_entity.type
_entity.pdbx_description
1 polymer ?
#
loop_
_entity_poly.entity_id
_entity_poly.type
_entity_poly.pdbx_seq_one_letter_code
_entity_poly.pdbx_strand_id
1 'polypeptide(L)'
;MSRPSALSSARRASRKASPGPLPRGPAPADALLRDWLQVGGSLTRHLRAGAATVKVHRLSQGRSAPLPGEAARVGRRLHAREVVLERDGRALVYARSITAS
;
A
#
# COMPACT_ATOMS: atom_id res chain seq x y z
N MET A 1 -24.88 -71.27 -8.16
CA MET A 1 -23.66 -71.42 -7.33
C MET A 1 -22.45 -71.21 -8.24
N SER A 2 -21.44 -70.45 -7.75
CA SER A 2 -20.10 -70.17 -8.33
C SER A 2 -20.04 -69.20 -9.54
N ARG A 3 -19.18 -68.18 -9.67
CA ARG A 3 -18.28 -67.35 -8.83
C ARG A 3 -17.93 -66.09 -9.70
N PRO A 4 -17.47 -64.95 -9.15
CA PRO A 4 -17.40 -63.66 -9.85
C PRO A 4 -16.05 -63.42 -10.56
N SER A 5 -16.03 -62.59 -11.61
CA SER A 5 -14.79 -62.00 -12.15
C SER A 5 -14.83 -60.49 -11.96
N ALA A 6 -14.00 -60.04 -11.01
CA ALA A 6 -13.75 -58.64 -10.73
C ALA A 6 -12.85 -58.06 -11.82
N LEU A 7 -13.38 -57.09 -12.58
CA LEU A 7 -12.55 -56.26 -13.45
C LEU A 7 -11.84 -55.21 -12.60
N SER A 8 -10.51 -55.33 -12.65
CA SER A 8 -9.50 -54.65 -11.86
C SER A 8 -9.52 -53.13 -12.03
N SER A 9 -9.45 -52.46 -10.88
CA SER A 9 -9.23 -51.02 -10.73
C SER A 9 -7.84 -50.64 -11.24
N ALA A 10 -7.78 -50.00 -12.41
CA ALA A 10 -6.59 -49.27 -12.82
C ALA A 10 -6.71 -47.82 -12.33
N ARG A 11 -6.22 -47.56 -11.12
CA ARG A 11 -5.95 -46.20 -10.62
C ARG A 11 -5.04 -45.46 -11.61
N ARG A 12 -5.61 -44.56 -12.40
CA ARG A 12 -4.85 -43.54 -13.12
C ARG A 12 -4.32 -42.56 -12.06
N ALA A 13 -3.10 -42.79 -11.60
CA ALA A 13 -2.38 -41.84 -10.77
C ALA A 13 -2.21 -40.52 -11.55
N SER A 14 -3.01 -39.51 -11.18
CA SER A 14 -2.76 -38.12 -11.56
C SER A 14 -1.38 -37.73 -11.06
N ARG A 15 -0.40 -37.69 -11.96
CA ARG A 15 0.86 -36.98 -11.72
C ARG A 15 0.49 -35.51 -11.50
N LYS A 16 0.40 -35.08 -10.24
CA LYS A 16 0.39 -33.66 -9.89
C LYS A 16 1.67 -33.07 -10.49
N ALA A 17 1.53 -32.27 -11.53
CA ALA A 17 2.63 -31.48 -12.06
C ALA A 17 3.18 -30.62 -10.90
N SER A 18 4.49 -30.74 -10.63
CA SER A 18 5.15 -29.84 -9.69
C SER A 18 5.03 -28.42 -10.25
N PRO A 19 4.67 -27.41 -9.44
CA PRO A 19 4.65 -26.04 -9.92
C PRO A 19 6.09 -25.67 -10.30
N GLY A 20 6.26 -25.21 -11.54
CA GLY A 20 7.53 -24.67 -12.01
C GLY A 20 7.96 -23.46 -11.17
N PRO A 21 9.18 -22.94 -11.38
CA PRO A 21 9.71 -21.83 -10.60
C PRO A 21 8.74 -20.65 -10.60
N LEU A 22 8.43 -20.11 -9.41
CA LEU A 22 7.62 -18.91 -9.29
C LEU A 22 8.31 -17.74 -10.02
N PRO A 23 7.54 -16.84 -10.67
CA PRO A 23 8.10 -15.67 -11.33
C PRO A 23 8.89 -14.83 -10.32
N ARG A 24 10.12 -14.42 -10.70
CA ARG A 24 11.06 -13.66 -9.84
C ARG A 24 10.69 -12.17 -9.70
N GLY A 25 9.42 -11.83 -9.93
CA GLY A 25 8.91 -10.47 -9.88
C GLY A 25 8.13 -10.19 -8.60
N PRO A 26 7.99 -8.90 -8.21
CA PRO A 26 7.00 -8.50 -7.21
C PRO A 26 5.61 -9.03 -7.58
N ALA A 27 4.78 -9.34 -6.58
CA ALA A 27 3.37 -9.56 -6.87
C ALA A 27 2.78 -8.27 -7.49
N PRO A 28 1.73 -8.35 -8.33
CA PRO A 28 1.13 -7.16 -8.95
C PRO A 28 0.70 -6.07 -7.94
N ALA A 29 0.25 -6.47 -6.75
CA ALA A 29 -0.07 -5.55 -5.67
C ALA A 29 1.16 -4.77 -5.15
N ASP A 30 2.32 -5.42 -5.08
CA ASP A 30 3.57 -4.78 -4.66
C ASP A 30 4.07 -3.78 -5.72
N ALA A 31 3.82 -4.07 -7.00
CA ALA A 31 4.13 -3.14 -8.09
C ALA A 31 3.29 -1.86 -7.98
N LEU A 32 1.97 -1.99 -7.81
CA LEU A 32 1.08 -0.84 -7.63
C LEU A 32 1.41 -0.01 -6.39
N LEU A 33 1.74 -0.68 -5.28
CA LEU A 33 2.18 0.01 -4.07
C LEU A 33 3.49 0.77 -4.29
N ARG A 34 4.46 0.15 -4.99
CA ARG A 34 5.72 0.82 -5.32
C ARG A 34 5.51 2.03 -6.20
N ASP A 35 4.65 1.94 -7.22
CA ASP A 35 4.32 3.08 -8.07
C ASP A 35 3.72 4.22 -7.24
N TRP A 36 2.85 3.91 -6.28
CA TRP A 36 2.28 4.90 -5.36
C TRP A 36 3.32 5.56 -4.46
N LEU A 37 4.27 4.79 -3.94
CA LEU A 37 5.32 5.28 -3.04
C LEU A 37 6.43 6.05 -3.77
N GLN A 38 6.66 5.74 -5.04
CA GLN A 38 7.73 6.32 -5.86
C GLN A 38 7.24 7.40 -6.83
N VAL A 39 5.94 7.72 -6.81
CA VAL A 39 5.37 8.71 -7.70
C VAL A 39 6.07 10.06 -7.57
N GLY A 40 6.57 10.58 -8.70
CA GLY A 40 7.19 11.90 -8.75
C GLY A 40 6.18 13.04 -8.62
N GLY A 41 6.64 14.20 -8.16
CA GLY A 41 5.79 15.38 -8.01
C GLY A 41 4.96 15.36 -6.72
N SER A 42 3.85 16.10 -6.69
CA SER A 42 3.03 16.21 -5.49
C SER A 42 1.94 15.14 -5.42
N LEU A 43 1.78 14.54 -4.24
CA LEU A 43 0.75 13.53 -3.99
C LEU A 43 -0.67 14.05 -4.28
N THR A 44 -0.93 15.33 -4.04
CA THR A 44 -2.22 15.96 -4.39
C THR A 44 -2.50 15.94 -5.89
N ARG A 45 -1.48 16.12 -6.75
CA ARG A 45 -1.65 15.99 -8.20
C ARG A 45 -2.05 14.56 -8.58
N HIS A 46 -1.39 13.57 -7.99
CA HIS A 46 -1.71 12.17 -8.22
C HIS A 46 -3.14 11.82 -7.75
N LEU A 47 -3.53 12.30 -6.56
CA LEU A 47 -4.88 12.10 -6.01
C LEU A 47 -5.99 12.72 -6.85
N ARG A 48 -5.72 13.82 -7.56
CA ARG A 48 -6.70 14.48 -8.43
C ARG A 48 -6.98 13.71 -9.72
N ALA A 49 -6.11 12.79 -10.13
CA ALA A 49 -6.31 12.03 -11.36
C ALA A 49 -7.57 11.14 -11.23
N GLY A 50 -8.60 11.47 -12.02
CA GLY A 50 -9.88 10.76 -12.01
C GLY A 50 -10.69 10.92 -10.72
N ALA A 51 -10.44 11.95 -9.90
CA ALA A 51 -11.25 12.26 -8.73
C ALA A 51 -12.30 13.33 -9.07
N ALA A 52 -13.49 13.22 -8.49
CA ALA A 52 -14.48 14.30 -8.55
C ALA A 52 -14.09 15.43 -7.59
N THR A 53 -13.59 15.10 -6.41
CA THR A 53 -13.13 16.07 -5.41
C THR A 53 -11.88 15.60 -4.67
N VAL A 54 -11.01 16.55 -4.36
CA VAL A 54 -9.89 16.37 -3.45
C VAL A 54 -9.85 17.55 -2.48
N LYS A 55 -9.89 17.25 -1.18
CA LYS A 55 -9.88 18.25 -0.12
C LYS A 55 -8.72 18.03 0.84
N VAL A 56 -8.29 19.12 1.45
CA VAL A 56 -7.25 19.11 2.49
C VAL A 56 -7.88 19.60 3.78
N HIS A 57 -7.98 18.71 4.75
CA HIS A 57 -8.52 19.01 6.07
C HIS A 57 -7.34 19.26 7.01
N ARG A 58 -7.19 20.51 7.47
CA ARG A 58 -6.16 20.84 8.45
C ARG A 58 -6.61 20.36 9.83
N LEU A 59 -5.78 19.53 10.45
CA LEU A 59 -5.98 19.05 11.81
C LEU A 59 -5.32 19.99 12.81
N SER A 60 -4.06 20.36 12.57
CA SER A 60 -3.30 21.26 13.43
C SER A 60 -2.30 22.07 12.61
N GLN A 61 -1.93 23.24 13.12
CA GLN A 61 -0.86 24.06 12.56
C GLN A 61 -0.31 25.01 13.63
N GLY A 62 1.01 25.00 13.84
CA GLY A 62 1.64 25.89 14.79
C GLY A 62 2.99 25.39 15.30
N ARG A 63 3.50 26.06 16.34
CA ARG A 63 4.70 25.62 17.06
C ARG A 63 4.45 24.26 17.70
N SER A 64 5.38 23.35 17.52
CA SER A 64 5.29 21.99 18.05
C SER A 64 6.68 21.47 18.44
N ALA A 65 6.70 20.49 19.33
CA ALA A 65 7.90 19.71 19.59
C ALA A 65 8.17 18.77 18.40
N PRO A 66 9.44 18.47 18.07
CA PRO A 66 9.77 17.46 17.08
C PRO A 66 9.34 16.07 17.54
N LEU A 67 8.87 15.25 16.60
CA LEU A 67 8.77 13.79 16.80
C LEU A 67 10.17 13.15 16.81
N PRO A 68 10.33 11.91 17.34
CA PRO A 68 11.64 11.27 17.44
C PRO A 68 12.45 11.25 16.13
N GLY A 69 11.80 10.95 14.99
CA GLY A 69 12.45 10.96 13.67
C GLY A 69 12.70 12.36 13.06
N GLU A 70 12.10 13.39 13.63
CA GLU A 70 12.23 14.80 13.21
C GLU A 70 13.34 15.50 14.01
N ALA A 71 13.54 15.12 15.27
CA ALA A 71 14.48 15.77 16.18
C ALA A 71 15.92 15.80 15.65
N ALA A 72 16.33 14.71 14.98
CA ALA A 72 17.64 14.61 14.33
C ALA A 72 17.86 15.63 13.20
N ARG A 73 16.78 16.21 12.64
CA ARG A 73 16.84 17.12 11.48
C ARG A 73 16.60 18.59 11.83
N VAL A 74 15.76 18.89 12.82
CA VAL A 74 15.21 20.25 13.00
C VAL A 74 15.44 20.85 14.40
N GLY A 75 16.06 20.11 15.32
CA GLY A 75 16.31 20.59 16.69
C GLY A 75 15.05 20.66 17.54
N ARG A 76 15.05 21.46 18.63
CA ARG A 76 14.06 21.36 19.72
C ARG A 76 12.70 22.03 19.45
N ARG A 77 12.60 22.92 18.47
CA ARG A 77 11.37 23.67 18.15
C ARG A 77 11.20 23.78 16.65
N LEU A 78 9.99 23.51 16.18
CA LEU A 78 9.62 23.63 14.78
C LEU A 78 8.20 24.15 14.65
N HIS A 79 7.86 24.55 13.44
CA HIS A 79 6.47 24.76 13.07
C HIS A 79 5.97 23.53 12.32
N ALA A 80 4.90 22.91 12.81
CA ALA A 80 4.28 21.73 12.21
C ALA A 80 2.94 22.10 11.58
N ARG A 81 2.59 21.38 10.51
CA ARG A 81 1.26 21.37 9.92
C ARG A 81 0.85 19.93 9.67
N GLU A 82 -0.30 19.56 10.22
CA GLU A 82 -0.88 18.23 10.10
C GLU A 82 -2.20 18.33 9.34
N VAL A 83 -2.36 17.45 8.37
CA VAL A 83 -3.52 17.43 7.49
C VAL A 83 -3.97 16.02 7.17
N VAL A 84 -5.24 15.90 6.79
CA VAL A 84 -5.78 14.72 6.10
C VAL A 84 -6.15 15.13 4.68
N LEU A 85 -5.71 14.34 3.70
CA LEU A 85 -6.15 14.43 2.32
C LEU A 85 -7.37 13.51 2.14
N GLU A 86 -8.47 14.11 1.73
CA GLU A 86 -9.70 13.44 1.38
C GLU A 86 -9.84 13.40 -0.15
N ARG A 87 -10.26 12.25 -0.69
CA ARG A 87 -10.63 12.07 -2.09
C ARG A 87 -12.04 11.51 -2.15
N ASP A 88 -12.92 12.18 -2.88
CA ASP A 88 -14.30 11.73 -3.12
C ASP A 88 -15.04 11.36 -1.82
N GLY A 89 -14.89 12.19 -0.78
CA GLY A 89 -15.51 11.97 0.54
C GLY A 89 -14.80 10.95 1.44
N ARG A 90 -13.66 10.39 1.01
CA ARG A 90 -12.89 9.40 1.79
C ARG A 90 -11.53 9.94 2.21
N ALA A 91 -11.24 9.91 3.51
CA ALA A 91 -9.92 10.20 4.05
C ALA A 91 -8.92 9.10 3.62
N LEU A 92 -7.84 9.49 2.94
CA LEU A 92 -6.85 8.54 2.41
C LEU A 92 -5.46 8.71 3.02
N VAL A 93 -5.01 9.94 3.23
CA VAL A 93 -3.62 10.22 3.62
C VAL A 93 -3.59 11.19 4.76
N TYR A 94 -2.98 10.79 5.87
CA TYR A 94 -2.50 11.72 6.88
C TYR A 94 -1.10 12.20 6.47
N ALA A 95 -0.87 13.51 6.52
CA ALA A 95 0.43 14.10 6.23
C ALA A 95 0.81 15.11 7.31
N ARG A 96 2.05 15.01 7.75
CA ARG A 96 2.71 15.96 8.64
C ARG A 96 3.89 16.58 7.92
N SER A 97 3.93 17.91 7.92
CA SER A 97 5.03 18.69 7.37
C SER A 97 5.60 19.59 8.46
N ILE A 98 6.91 19.76 8.44
CA ILE A 98 7.65 20.56 9.41
C ILE A 98 8.51 21.59 8.69
N THR A 99 8.64 22.76 9.29
CA THR A 99 9.59 23.79 8.88
C THR A 99 10.40 24.22 10.10
N ALA A 100 11.71 24.37 9.92
CA ALA A 100 12.57 24.99 10.93
C ALA A 100 12.03 26.39 11.26
N SER A 101 12.10 26.75 12.54
CA SER A 101 11.67 28.06 13.05
C SER A 101 12.81 29.07 13.02
#